data_AF-A0A645DAR7-F1
#
_entry.id   AF-A0A645DAR7-F1
#
_cell.length_a   1.000
_cell.length_b   1.000
_cell.length_c   1.000
_cell.angle_alpha   90.00
_cell.angle_beta   90.00
_cell.angle_gamma   90.00
#
_symmetry.space_group_name_H-M   'P 1'
#
loop_
_entity.id
_entity.type
_entity.pdbx_description
1 polymer ?
#
loop_
_entity_poly.entity_id
_entity_poly.type
_entity_poly.pdbx_seq_one_letter_code
_entity_poly.pdbx_strand_id
1 'polypeptide(L)'
;MGSLGAMAQGSKDRYFQENMDKLVPEGIEGRVPYKGSVADTVFQIVGGLRAGMGYCGVANIEDLITKTKFIRITGAGLKESHPHDINITKESPNYSL
;
A
#
# COMPACT_ATOMS: atom_id res chain seq x y z
N MET A 1 -8.31 -11.66 -2.57
CA MET A 1 -9.10 -12.88 -2.29
C MET A 1 -10.23 -13.12 -3.29
N GLY A 2 -10.62 -12.15 -4.13
CA GLY A 2 -11.73 -12.31 -5.09
C GLY A 2 -11.30 -12.74 -6.50
N SER A 3 -10.07 -13.22 -6.67
CA SER A 3 -9.66 -13.82 -7.94
C SER A 3 -10.27 -15.20 -8.10
N LEU A 4 -10.38 -15.69 -9.33
CA LEU A 4 -10.93 -17.02 -9.59
C LEU A 4 -10.17 -18.12 -8.84
N GLY A 5 -8.84 -18.07 -8.81
CA GLY A 5 -8.02 -19.04 -8.10
C GLY A 5 -8.23 -19.01 -6.58
N ALA A 6 -8.33 -17.82 -5.99
CA ALA A 6 -8.59 -17.69 -4.56
C ALA A 6 -10.02 -18.16 -4.19
N MET A 7 -11.02 -17.76 -4.98
CA MET A 7 -12.41 -18.16 -4.76
C MET A 7 -12.62 -19.65 -4.97
N ALA A 8 -11.92 -20.28 -5.91
CA ALA A 8 -11.94 -21.74 -6.05
C ALA A 8 -11.44 -22.46 -4.78
N GLN A 9 -10.59 -21.82 -3.98
CA GLN A 9 -9.99 -22.37 -2.75
C GLN A 9 -10.68 -21.90 -1.46
N GLY A 10 -11.92 -21.40 -1.56
CA GLY A 10 -12.78 -21.21 -0.38
C GLY A 10 -13.02 -19.77 0.04
N SER A 11 -12.60 -18.76 -0.74
CA SER A 11 -12.96 -17.36 -0.44
C SER A 11 -14.27 -16.89 -1.07
N LYS A 12 -15.11 -17.80 -1.57
CA LYS A 12 -16.41 -17.46 -2.20
C LYS A 12 -17.38 -16.82 -1.22
N ASP A 13 -17.33 -17.24 0.04
CA ASP A 13 -18.14 -16.78 1.17
C ASP A 13 -18.07 -15.26 1.32
N ARG A 14 -16.85 -14.74 1.25
CA ARG A 14 -16.54 -13.32 1.37
C ARG A 14 -17.18 -12.45 0.29
N TYR A 15 -17.51 -13.04 -0.85
CA TYR A 15 -18.12 -12.37 -1.99
C TYR A 15 -19.57 -12.83 -2.22
N PHE A 16 -20.16 -13.56 -1.28
CA PHE A 16 -21.54 -14.07 -1.35
C PHE A 16 -21.80 -14.98 -2.56
N GLN A 17 -20.78 -15.71 -3.02
CA GLN A 17 -20.83 -16.55 -4.23
C GLN A 17 -20.74 -18.06 -3.94
N GLU A 18 -21.00 -18.50 -2.71
CA GLU A 18 -20.85 -19.91 -2.30
C GLU A 18 -21.69 -20.88 -3.14
N ASN A 19 -22.92 -20.49 -3.44
CA ASN A 19 -23.91 -21.33 -4.14
C ASN A 19 -24.03 -21.00 -5.63
N MET A 20 -23.07 -20.27 -6.21
CA MET A 20 -23.09 -19.94 -7.64
C MET A 20 -22.25 -20.92 -8.46
N ASP A 21 -22.86 -21.50 -9.49
CA ASP A 21 -22.20 -22.36 -10.47
C ASP A 21 -21.16 -21.60 -11.33
N LYS A 22 -21.38 -20.30 -11.53
CA LYS A 22 -20.47 -19.39 -12.24
C LYS A 22 -20.10 -18.22 -11.35
N LEU A 23 -18.80 -18.01 -11.17
CA LEU A 23 -18.26 -16.94 -10.32
C LEU A 23 -18.06 -15.65 -11.11
N VAL A 24 -18.31 -14.52 -10.47
CA VAL A 24 -18.00 -13.17 -10.96
C VAL A 24 -16.81 -12.64 -10.15
N PRO A 25 -15.58 -12.66 -10.69
CA PRO A 25 -14.40 -12.28 -9.93
C PRO A 25 -14.31 -10.77 -9.71
N GLU A 26 -14.03 -10.37 -8.46
CA GLU A 26 -13.74 -8.98 -8.04
C GLU A 26 -12.25 -8.76 -7.75
N GLY A 27 -11.41 -9.74 -8.09
CA GLY A 27 -9.97 -9.68 -7.93
C GLY A 27 -9.24 -10.24 -9.13
N ILE A 28 -7.99 -9.79 -9.28
CA ILE A 28 -7.06 -10.26 -10.31
C ILE A 28 -5.94 -11.08 -9.67
N GLU A 29 -5.21 -11.80 -10.51
CA GLU A 29 -4.02 -12.55 -10.11
C GLU A 29 -2.78 -11.86 -10.66
N GLY A 30 -1.74 -11.81 -9.85
CA GLY A 30 -0.49 -11.15 -10.18
C GLY A 30 0.66 -11.68 -9.35
N ARG A 31 1.87 -11.36 -9.80
CA ARG A 31 3.11 -11.68 -9.09
C ARG A 31 3.80 -10.40 -8.65
N VAL A 32 4.53 -10.48 -7.55
CA VAL A 32 5.33 -9.36 -7.02
C VAL A 32 6.78 -9.81 -6.82
N PRO A 33 7.76 -8.89 -6.87
CA PRO A 33 9.15 -9.21 -6.58
C PRO A 33 9.34 -9.74 -5.17
N TYR A 34 10.36 -10.59 -4.98
CA TYR A 34 10.78 -11.02 -3.65
C TYR A 34 11.38 -9.86 -2.87
N LYS A 35 10.90 -9.62 -1.64
CA LYS A 35 11.26 -8.45 -0.82
C LYS A 35 12.23 -8.75 0.33
N GLY A 36 12.77 -9.97 0.41
CA GLY A 36 13.62 -10.36 1.54
C GLY A 36 12.81 -10.68 2.79
N SER A 37 13.36 -10.34 3.96
CA SER A 37 12.72 -10.64 5.24
C SER A 37 11.56 -9.69 5.54
N VAL A 38 10.57 -10.19 6.30
CA VAL A 38 9.46 -9.35 6.77
C VAL A 38 9.98 -8.23 7.68
N ALA A 39 11.01 -8.51 8.49
CA ALA A 39 11.61 -7.54 9.39
C ALA A 39 12.15 -6.31 8.66
N ASP A 40 12.82 -6.49 7.52
CA ASP A 40 13.36 -5.38 6.73
C ASP A 40 12.26 -4.48 6.17
N THR A 41 11.17 -5.08 5.69
CA THR A 41 10.01 -4.34 5.18
C THR A 41 9.34 -3.55 6.30
N VAL A 42 9.12 -4.18 7.46
CA VAL A 42 8.51 -3.53 8.63
C VAL A 42 9.38 -2.37 9.13
N PHE A 43 10.70 -2.54 9.14
CA PHE A 43 11.63 -1.49 9.54
C PHE A 43 11.49 -0.24 8.65
N GLN A 44 11.43 -0.40 7.33
CA GLN A 44 11.24 0.73 6.40
C GLN A 44 9.89 1.42 6.59
N ILE A 45 8.80 0.66 6.75
CA ILE A 45 7.45 1.20 6.96
C ILE A 45 7.39 2.02 8.26
N VAL A 46 7.92 1.46 9.36
CA VAL A 46 7.95 2.14 10.66
C VAL A 46 8.85 3.38 10.62
N GLY A 47 9.98 3.31 9.89
CA GLY A 47 10.86 4.46 9.67
C GLY A 47 10.12 5.61 8.98
N GLY A 48 9.38 5.33 7.91
CA GLY A 48 8.57 6.32 7.20
C GLY A 48 7.47 6.94 8.08
N LEU A 49 6.76 6.11 8.84
CA LEU A 49 5.73 6.57 9.79
C LEU A 49 6.32 7.53 10.84
N ARG A 50 7.45 7.16 11.47
CA ARG A 50 8.12 7.99 12.47
C ARG A 50 8.61 9.32 11.90
N ALA A 51 9.16 9.32 10.69
CA ALA A 51 9.55 10.54 10.00
C ALA A 51 8.35 11.47 9.76
N GLY A 52 7.22 10.91 9.29
CA GLY A 52 5.97 11.65 9.11
C GLY A 52 5.43 12.23 10.43
N MET A 53 5.40 11.44 11.49
CA MET A 53 5.03 11.91 12.83
C MET A 53 5.94 13.04 13.33
N GLY A 54 7.24 12.99 13.00
CA GLY A 54 8.19 14.05 13.26
C GLY A 54 7.83 15.37 12.55
N TYR A 55 7.53 15.32 11.24
CA TYR A 55 7.07 16.50 10.49
C TYR A 55 5.77 17.09 11.04
N CYS A 56 4.87 16.24 11.54
CA CYS A 56 3.61 16.67 12.13
C CYS A 56 3.73 17.11 13.60
N GLY A 57 4.88 16.91 14.26
CA GLY A 57 5.09 17.26 15.65
C GLY A 57 4.23 16.47 16.65
N VAL A 58 3.91 15.20 16.35
CA VAL A 58 3.04 14.35 17.18
C VAL A 58 3.81 13.21 17.85
N ALA A 59 3.48 12.94 19.11
CA ALA A 59 4.20 11.95 19.92
C ALA A 59 3.66 10.52 19.79
N ASN A 60 2.41 10.36 19.36
CA ASN A 60 1.73 9.08 19.29
C ASN A 60 0.71 9.03 18.14
N ILE A 61 0.13 7.85 17.92
CA ILE A 61 -0.80 7.60 16.81
C ILE A 61 -2.14 8.31 16.99
N GLU A 62 -2.61 8.45 18.23
CA GLU A 62 -3.86 9.17 18.51
C GLU A 62 -3.74 10.65 18.14
N ASP A 63 -2.62 11.27 18.47
CA ASP A 63 -2.28 12.64 18.08
C ASP A 63 -2.13 12.77 16.57
N LEU A 64 -1.51 11.79 15.90
CA LEU A 64 -1.42 11.77 14.44
C LEU A 64 -2.82 11.80 13.80
N ILE A 65 -3.76 11.02 14.31
CA ILE A 65 -5.12 10.91 13.78
C ILE A 65 -5.95 12.17 14.08
N THR A 66 -5.80 12.75 15.27
CA THR A 66 -6.72 13.80 15.77
C THR A 66 -6.20 15.23 15.60
N LYS A 67 -4.88 15.44 15.55
CA LYS A 67 -4.26 16.78 15.57
C LYS A 67 -3.64 17.22 14.24
N THR A 68 -3.49 16.31 13.28
CA THR A 68 -2.90 16.65 11.97
C THR A 68 -3.95 17.02 10.93
N LYS A 69 -3.49 17.60 9.82
CA LYS A 69 -4.36 18.08 8.74
C LYS A 69 -3.79 17.65 7.39
N PHE A 70 -4.69 17.25 6.50
CA PHE A 70 -4.35 17.02 5.10
C PHE A 70 -4.60 18.28 4.28
N ILE A 71 -3.84 18.40 3.19
CA ILE A 71 -4.10 19.37 2.12
C ILE A 71 -4.42 18.60 0.84
N ARG A 72 -5.38 19.10 0.07
CA ARG A 72 -5.72 18.52 -1.24
C ARG A 72 -4.71 19.00 -2.27
N ILE A 73 -4.22 18.07 -3.09
CA ILE A 73 -3.32 18.34 -4.22
C ILE A 73 -3.99 17.94 -5.53
N THR A 74 -3.49 18.49 -6.64
CA THR A 74 -3.89 18.08 -7.99
C THR A 74 -3.07 16.88 -8.47
N GLY A 75 -3.41 16.30 -9.62
CA GLY A 75 -2.58 15.27 -10.26
C GLY A 75 -1.17 15.77 -10.62
N ALA A 76 -1.02 17.07 -10.91
CA ALA A 76 0.30 17.69 -11.10
C ALA A 76 1.10 17.70 -9.78
N GLY A 77 0.46 18.03 -8.66
CA GLY A 77 1.10 17.96 -7.33
C GLY A 77 1.51 16.54 -6.95
N LEU A 78 0.75 15.52 -7.38
CA LEU A 78 1.15 14.12 -7.17
C LEU A 78 2.42 13.77 -7.95
N LYS A 79 2.53 14.21 -9.22
CA LYS A 79 3.74 14.03 -10.02
C LYS A 79 4.94 14.76 -9.40
N GLU A 80 4.71 15.98 -8.91
CA GLU A 80 5.72 16.76 -8.19
C GLU A 80 6.20 16.06 -6.90
N SER A 81 5.30 15.34 -6.21
CA SER A 81 5.64 14.66 -4.94
C SER A 81 6.57 13.45 -5.12
N HIS A 82 6.51 12.79 -6.29
CA HIS A 82 7.43 11.71 -6.63
C HIS A 82 8.72 12.26 -7.26
N PRO A 83 9.85 11.52 -7.24
CA PRO A 83 11.00 11.86 -8.06
C PRO A 83 10.59 12.03 -9.52
N HIS A 84 10.89 13.19 -10.08
CA HIS A 84 10.59 13.55 -11.46
C HIS A 84 11.81 14.21 -12.10
N ASP A 85 11.89 14.12 -13.43
CA ASP A 85 12.93 14.76 -14.25
C ASP A 85 14.38 14.34 -13.90
N ILE A 86 14.57 13.10 -13.43
CA ILE A 86 15.87 12.48 -13.15
C ILE A 86 15.89 10.99 -13.49
N ASN A 87 17.07 10.46 -13.81
CA ASN A 87 17.29 9.02 -14.00
C ASN A 87 17.71 8.38 -12.67
N ILE A 88 16.89 7.47 -12.14
CA ILE A 88 17.20 6.68 -10.95
C ILE A 88 18.23 5.61 -11.35
N THR A 89 19.41 5.63 -10.73
CA THR A 89 20.51 4.69 -11.02
C THR A 89 20.60 3.54 -10.01
N LYS A 90 19.96 3.69 -8.86
CA LYS A 90 19.89 2.67 -7.80
C LYS A 90 18.58 2.81 -7.05
N GLU A 91 17.88 1.70 -6.86
CA GLU A 91 16.64 1.66 -6.09
C GLU A 91 16.89 1.86 -4.59
N SER A 92 15.93 2.49 -3.92
CA SER A 92 15.91 2.58 -2.47
C SER A 92 14.99 1.50 -1.89
N PRO A 93 15.24 1.02 -0.66
CA PRO A 93 14.44 -0.05 -0.05
C PRO A 93 13.00 0.38 0.30
N ASN A 94 12.71 1.68 0.25
CA ASN A 94 11.41 2.27 0.60
C ASN A 94 10.73 2.99 -0.57
N TYR A 95 11.31 2.93 -1.78
CA TYR A 95 10.73 3.56 -2.97
C TYR A 95 11.05 2.76 -4.23
N SER A 96 10.01 2.17 -4.82
CA SER A 96 10.05 1.48 -6.10
C SER A 96 8.92 2.04 -6.97
N LEU A 97 9.25 2.45 -8.19
CA LEU A 97 8.30 2.91 -9.20
C LEU A 97 7.81 1.73 -10.05
#